data_AF-A0A4V1V794-F1
#
_entry.id   AF-A0A4V1V794-F1
#
_cell.length_a   1.000
_cell.length_b   1.000
_cell.length_c   1.000
_cell.angle_alpha   90.00
_cell.angle_beta   90.00
_cell.angle_gamma   90.00
#
_symmetry.space_group_name_H-M   'P 1'
#
loop_
_entity.id
_entity.type
_entity.pdbx_description
1 polymer ?
#
loop_
_entity_poly.entity_id
_entity_poly.type
_entity_poly.pdbx_seq_one_letter_code
_entity_poly.pdbx_strand_id
1 'polypeptide(L)'
;MTWENFSKAAGVFCGSFDNPNWFARNPENTVYTFAEEAPKGTVFPAGFPVYQGHALSDGGAINSPTVYPVHSMVTNKAERDK
;
A
#
# COMPACT_ATOMS: atom_id res chain seq x y z
N MET A 1 5.56 15.33 -18.66
CA MET A 1 6.16 14.55 -17.56
C MET A 1 7.67 14.74 -17.65
N THR A 2 8.25 15.62 -16.83
CA THR A 2 9.71 15.88 -16.80
C THR A 2 10.34 15.15 -15.62
N TRP A 3 11.60 14.74 -15.74
CA TRP A 3 12.33 14.02 -14.69
C TRP A 3 12.52 14.83 -13.40
N GLU A 4 12.47 16.15 -13.49
CA GLU A 4 12.61 17.10 -12.37
C GLU A 4 11.60 16.83 -11.24
N ASN A 5 10.39 16.38 -11.59
CA ASN A 5 9.31 16.07 -10.64
C ASN A 5 9.54 14.79 -9.81
N PHE A 6 10.49 13.93 -10.21
CA PHE A 6 10.79 12.66 -9.54
C PHE A 6 12.22 12.57 -9.02
N SER A 7 12.93 13.69 -8.92
CA SER A 7 14.33 13.76 -8.47
C SER A 7 14.61 13.13 -7.10
N LYS A 8 13.56 12.89 -6.29
CA LYS A 8 13.67 12.34 -4.93
C LYS A 8 13.20 10.89 -4.79
N ALA A 9 12.57 10.29 -5.81
CA ALA A 9 12.01 8.95 -5.71
C ALA A 9 11.94 8.24 -7.06
N ALA A 10 12.23 6.94 -7.07
CA ALA A 10 12.04 6.06 -8.22
C ALA A 10 11.12 4.89 -7.82
N GLY A 11 10.12 4.60 -8.66
CA GLY A 11 9.31 3.40 -8.52
C GLY A 11 9.98 2.23 -9.24
N VAL A 12 10.22 1.13 -8.53
CA VAL A 12 10.82 -0.08 -9.10
C VAL A 12 9.91 -1.27 -8.79
N PHE A 13 9.64 -2.10 -9.79
CA PHE A 13 8.89 -3.33 -9.58
C PHE A 13 9.80 -4.38 -8.93
N CYS A 14 9.37 -4.95 -7.79
CA CYS A 14 10.21 -5.88 -7.02
C CYS A 14 10.67 -7.11 -7.82
N GLY A 15 9.86 -7.58 -8.77
CA GLY A 15 10.21 -8.71 -9.63
C GLY A 15 11.37 -8.44 -10.59
N SER A 16 11.83 -7.18 -10.70
CA SER A 16 12.98 -6.80 -11.52
C SER A 16 14.33 -6.99 -10.83
N PHE A 17 14.37 -7.30 -9.53
CA PHE A 17 15.61 -7.59 -8.81
C PHE A 17 16.03 -9.05 -8.98
N ASP A 18 17.33 -9.33 -9.03
CA ASP A 18 17.87 -10.70 -9.02
C ASP A 18 17.46 -11.49 -7.77
N ASN A 19 17.35 -10.80 -6.63
CA ASN A 19 16.74 -11.31 -5.40
C ASN A 19 15.55 -10.43 -4.99
N PRO A 20 14.31 -10.78 -5.34
CA PRO A 20 13.12 -9.94 -5.05
C PRO A 20 12.84 -9.65 -3.57
N ASN A 21 13.50 -10.37 -2.65
CA ASN A 21 13.27 -10.27 -1.20
C ASN A 21 14.50 -9.74 -0.44
N TRP A 22 15.41 -9.05 -1.14
CA TRP A 22 16.67 -8.57 -0.55
C TRP A 22 16.51 -7.51 0.54
N PHE A 23 15.39 -6.79 0.56
CA PHE A 23 15.10 -5.76 1.56
C PHE A 23 13.92 -6.16 2.46
N ALA A 24 14.02 -5.78 3.73
CA ALA A 24 12.98 -6.02 4.71
C ALA A 24 11.76 -5.14 4.44
N ARG A 25 10.57 -5.71 4.51
CA ARG A 25 9.28 -5.01 4.47
C ARG A 25 8.64 -5.11 5.85
N ASN A 26 8.48 -3.98 6.51
CA ASN A 26 7.89 -3.85 7.84
C ASN A 26 6.89 -2.68 7.86
N PRO A 27 6.05 -2.56 8.92
CA PRO A 27 5.08 -1.49 9.02
C PRO A 27 5.68 -0.07 8.96
N GLU A 28 6.96 0.09 9.31
CA GLU A 28 7.65 1.38 9.34
C GLU A 28 8.10 1.85 7.94
N ASN A 29 8.28 0.93 6.99
CA ASN A 29 8.83 1.23 5.66
C ASN A 29 7.94 0.79 4.48
N THR A 30 6.82 0.13 4.75
CA THR A 30 5.93 -0.42 3.74
C THR A 30 4.50 0.03 4.00
N VAL A 31 3.86 0.55 2.96
CA VAL A 31 2.45 0.94 2.98
C VAL A 31 1.71 0.28 1.82
N TYR A 32 0.42 0.04 2.02
CA TYR A 32 -0.50 -0.40 0.96
C TYR A 32 -1.35 0.80 0.55
N THR A 33 -1.41 1.12 -0.74
CA THR A 33 -2.21 2.23 -1.29
C THR A 33 -3.24 1.69 -2.26
N PHE A 34 -4.25 2.51 -2.58
CA PHE A 34 -5.35 2.14 -3.48
C PHE A 34 -6.13 0.89 -3.04
N ALA A 35 -6.32 0.72 -1.73
CA ALA A 35 -7.02 -0.43 -1.18
C ALA A 35 -8.50 -0.52 -1.63
N GLU A 36 -9.11 0.60 -2.04
CA GLU A 36 -10.48 0.60 -2.57
C GLU A 36 -10.61 -0.08 -3.94
N GLU A 37 -9.52 -0.04 -4.73
CA GLU A 37 -9.41 -0.67 -6.05
C GLU A 37 -8.76 -2.06 -5.99
N ALA A 38 -8.40 -2.52 -4.79
CA ALA A 38 -7.73 -3.80 -4.62
C ALA A 38 -8.65 -4.96 -5.06
N PRO A 39 -8.15 -5.90 -5.89
CA PRO A 39 -8.92 -7.07 -6.28
C PRO A 39 -9.37 -7.90 -5.08
N LYS A 40 -10.51 -8.59 -5.21
CA LYS A 40 -10.96 -9.58 -4.23
C LYS A 40 -9.89 -10.65 -4.02
N GLY A 41 -9.72 -11.06 -2.77
CA GLY A 41 -8.67 -12.00 -2.37
C GLY A 41 -7.33 -11.34 -2.04
N THR A 42 -7.16 -10.03 -2.28
CA THR A 42 -5.98 -9.29 -1.81
C THR A 42 -5.89 -9.37 -0.29
N VAL A 43 -4.72 -9.71 0.25
CA VAL A 43 -4.47 -9.78 1.69
C VAL A 43 -3.63 -8.60 2.12
N PHE A 44 -4.13 -7.84 3.10
CA PHE A 44 -3.38 -6.84 3.82
C PHE A 44 -2.83 -7.43 5.12
N PRO A 45 -1.51 -7.43 5.32
CA PRO A 45 -0.95 -7.94 6.57
C PRO A 45 -1.34 -7.11 7.78
N ALA A 46 -1.53 -7.78 8.93
CA ALA A 46 -1.83 -7.12 10.20
C ALA A 46 -0.74 -6.10 10.56
N GLY A 47 -1.15 -4.96 11.10
CA GLY A 47 -0.21 -3.93 11.57
C GLY A 47 0.36 -3.03 10.47
N PHE A 48 0.15 -3.31 9.18
CA PHE A 48 0.63 -2.45 8.10
C PHE A 48 -0.35 -1.30 7.83
N PRO A 49 0.15 -0.10 7.46
CA PRO A 49 -0.70 1.00 7.01
C PRO A 49 -1.37 0.68 5.68
N VAL A 50 -2.71 0.77 5.63
CA VAL A 50 -3.52 0.57 4.44
C VAL A 50 -4.30 1.84 4.11
N TYR A 51 -3.98 2.46 2.98
CA TYR A 51 -4.61 3.67 2.46
C TYR A 51 -5.63 3.31 1.38
N GLN A 52 -6.82 3.90 1.46
CA GLN A 52 -7.87 3.65 0.45
C GLN A 52 -7.46 4.14 -0.94
N GLY A 53 -6.71 5.24 -1.02
CA GLY A 53 -6.14 5.80 -2.24
C GLY A 53 -4.67 6.20 -2.06
N HIS A 54 -4.31 7.40 -2.48
CA HIS A 54 -2.97 7.95 -2.28
C HIS A 54 -2.62 8.12 -0.78
N ALA A 55 -1.36 7.87 -0.40
CA ALA A 55 -0.86 8.14 0.94
C ALA A 55 -0.57 9.64 1.18
N LEU A 56 -0.21 10.38 0.12
CA LEU A 56 0.01 11.82 0.13
C LEU A 56 -1.13 12.50 -0.63
N SER A 57 -1.71 13.55 -0.06
CA SER A 57 -2.66 14.42 -0.76
C SER A 57 -1.93 15.36 -1.72
N ASP A 58 -2.68 16.04 -2.59
CA ASP A 58 -2.15 17.04 -3.54
C ASP A 58 -1.41 18.19 -2.82
N GLY A 59 -1.76 18.47 -1.57
CA GLY A 59 -1.08 19.47 -0.71
C GLY A 59 0.15 18.93 0.03
N GLY A 60 0.51 17.65 -0.18
CA GLY A 60 1.64 17.00 0.48
C GLY A 60 1.37 16.51 1.91
N ALA A 61 0.14 16.64 2.41
CA ALA A 61 -0.23 16.08 3.71
C ALA A 61 -0.37 14.55 3.62
N ILE A 62 -0.03 13.84 4.69
CA ILE A 62 -0.19 12.39 4.78
C ILE A 62 -1.64 12.08 5.15
N ASN A 63 -2.32 11.25 4.36
CA ASN A 63 -3.68 10.80 4.64
C ASN A 63 -3.71 9.83 5.85
N SER A 64 -4.87 9.59 6.44
CA SER A 64 -4.99 8.64 7.55
C SER A 64 -5.09 7.20 7.01
N PRO A 65 -4.20 6.27 7.41
CA PRO A 65 -4.33 4.87 7.06
C PRO A 65 -5.34 4.15 7.96
N THR A 66 -5.87 3.03 7.48
CA THR A 66 -6.43 1.97 8.33
C THR A 66 -5.32 0.99 8.68
N VAL A 67 -5.26 0.57 9.95
CA VAL A 67 -4.36 -0.49 10.40
C VAL A 67 -5.21 -1.62 10.94
N TYR A 68 -5.16 -2.77 10.27
CA TYR A 68 -5.94 -3.93 10.68
C TYR A 68 -5.20 -4.70 11.80
N PRO A 69 -5.88 -5.11 12.88
CA PRO A 69 -5.27 -5.86 13.98
C PRO A 69 -4.97 -7.31 13.60
N VAL A 70 -5.57 -7.81 12.52
CA VAL A 70 -5.39 -9.15 11.96
C VAL A 70 -5.22 -9.07 10.44
N HIS A 71 -4.60 -10.09 9.84
CA HIS A 71 -4.50 -10.20 8.38
C HIS A 71 -5.91 -10.13 7.79
N SER A 72 -6.13 -9.17 6.90
CA SER A 72 -7.45 -8.85 6.40
C SER A 72 -7.50 -9.02 4.90
N MET A 73 -8.49 -9.77 4.42
CA MET A 73 -8.67 -10.03 2.99
C MET A 73 -9.73 -9.09 2.42
N VAL A 74 -9.53 -8.63 1.18
CA VAL A 74 -10.56 -7.92 0.43
C VAL A 74 -11.65 -8.89 0.04
N THR A 75 -12.82 -8.74 0.65
CA THR A 75 -14.04 -9.51 0.39
C THR A 75 -15.09 -8.65 -0.32
N ASN A 76 -16.26 -9.24 -0.62
CA ASN A 76 -17.40 -8.49 -1.10
C ASN A 76 -17.88 -7.49 -0.04
N LYS A 77 -18.31 -6.29 -0.47
CA LYS A 77 -18.83 -5.26 0.45
C LYS A 77 -20.00 -5.75 1.33
N ALA A 78 -20.74 -6.76 0.87
CA ALA A 78 -21.88 -7.37 1.59
C ALA A 78 -21.50 -8.41 2.66
N GLU A 79 -20.23 -8.83 2.74
CA GLU A 79 -19.77 -9.87 3.68
C GLU A 79 -19.06 -9.28 4.91
N ARG A 80 -18.78 -7.97 4.94
CA ARG A 80 -18.08 -7.32 6.07
C ARG A 80 -18.97 -7.06 7.30
N ASP A 81 -20.29 -7.16 7.16
CA ASP A 81 -21.28 -6.81 8.21
C ASP A 81 -22.12 -8.00 8.70
N LYS A 82 -21.65 -9.25 8.49
CA LYS A 82 -22.26 -10.48 9.02
C LYS A 82 -21.29 -11.19 9.95
#